data_AF-A0A3R8U270-F1
#
_entry.id   AF-A0A3R8U270-F1
#
_cell.length_a   1.000
_cell.length_b   1.000
_cell.length_c   1.000
_cell.angle_alpha   90.00
_cell.angle_beta   90.00
_cell.angle_gamma   90.00
#
_symmetry.space_group_name_H-M   'P 1'
#
loop_
_entity.id
_entity.type
_entity.pdbx_description
1 polymer ?
#
loop_
_entity_poly.entity_id
_entity_poly.type
_entity_poly.pdbx_seq_one_letter_code
_entity_poly.pdbx_strand_id
1 'polypeptide(L)'
;MTRRSTFKHQMLGFYFNINGLRRREGSEPIEAEIQAAATIYVRAYEKLQQTLPSSPSWLKRDDVNPEITYSPFELCEESLDEAEIEGTDGLLGFSFWLFSYHKVEAAEVLAFRQEVISAFNAAAVELGGQAQLIRVEARVTEEVTQTSVVDLEPNSR
;
A
#
# COMPACT_ATOMS: atom_id res chain seq x y z
N MET A 1 -27.41 22.49 2.96
CA MET A 1 -26.00 22.75 3.30
C MET A 1 -25.18 21.64 2.66
N THR A 2 -24.44 21.94 1.60
CA THR A 2 -23.50 21.00 0.98
C THR A 2 -22.34 20.79 1.94
N ARG A 3 -22.18 19.56 2.47
CA ARG A 3 -20.98 19.18 3.20
C ARG A 3 -19.80 19.35 2.24
N ARG A 4 -18.97 20.38 2.44
CA ARG A 4 -17.68 20.46 1.78
C ARG A 4 -16.80 19.38 2.38
N SER A 5 -16.55 18.33 1.60
CA SER A 5 -15.59 17.30 1.98
C SER A 5 -14.21 17.93 2.03
N THR A 6 -13.49 17.76 3.13
CA THR A 6 -12.08 18.14 3.24
C THR A 6 -11.16 17.07 2.65
N PHE A 7 -11.68 15.91 2.25
CA PHE A 7 -10.88 14.83 1.70
C PHE A 7 -10.29 15.21 0.32
N LYS A 8 -8.99 14.95 0.13
CA LYS A 8 -8.32 15.09 -1.18
C LYS A 8 -7.99 13.75 -1.81
N HIS A 9 -7.27 12.90 -1.09
CA HIS A 9 -6.89 11.58 -1.57
C HIS A 9 -6.47 10.68 -0.39
N GLN A 10 -6.40 9.38 -0.66
CA GLN A 10 -5.94 8.38 0.28
C GLN A 10 -4.90 7.48 -0.40
N MET A 11 -3.87 7.10 0.35
CA MET A 11 -2.92 6.07 -0.04
C MET A 11 -3.00 4.88 0.90
N LEU A 12 -3.08 3.66 0.37
CA LEU A 12 -3.04 2.42 1.14
C LEU A 12 -1.73 1.68 0.85
N GLY A 13 -0.87 1.54 1.85
CA GLY A 13 0.39 0.82 1.75
C GLY A 13 0.24 -0.60 2.29
N PHE A 14 0.74 -1.59 1.54
CA PHE A 14 0.74 -2.99 1.95
C PHE A 14 2.18 -3.49 2.00
N TYR A 15 2.60 -3.98 3.16
CA TYR A 15 3.97 -4.42 3.40
C TYR A 15 4.02 -5.94 3.55
N PHE A 16 4.88 -6.57 2.76
CA PHE A 16 5.09 -8.00 2.73
C PHE A 16 6.52 -8.36 3.13
N ASN A 17 6.66 -9.34 4.01
CA ASN A 17 7.90 -10.08 4.13
C ASN A 17 7.85 -11.28 3.17
N ILE A 18 8.90 -11.45 2.39
CA ILE A 18 8.99 -12.53 1.40
C ILE A 18 10.16 -13.43 1.79
N ASN A 19 9.93 -14.74 1.76
CA ASN A 19 10.90 -15.78 2.10
C ASN A 19 11.52 -15.65 3.50
N GLY A 20 10.92 -14.90 4.42
CA GLY A 20 11.49 -14.73 5.76
C GLY A 20 12.71 -13.80 5.78
N LEU A 21 12.89 -12.93 4.78
CA LEU A 21 14.04 -12.04 4.69
C LEU A 21 14.20 -11.19 5.94
N ARG A 22 15.41 -11.22 6.51
CA ARG A 22 15.79 -10.47 7.71
C ARG A 22 17.12 -9.78 7.50
N ARG A 23 17.26 -8.62 8.10
CA ARG A 23 18.57 -8.00 8.32
C ARG A 23 19.35 -8.89 9.30
N ARG A 24 20.58 -9.22 8.93
CA ARG A 24 21.51 -9.94 9.82
C ARG A 24 22.45 -8.92 10.43
N GLU A 25 22.68 -8.99 11.74
CA GLU A 25 23.64 -8.09 12.40
C GLU A 25 25.03 -8.26 11.78
N GLY A 26 25.59 -7.17 11.26
CA GLY A 26 26.95 -7.16 10.72
C GLY A 26 27.14 -7.85 9.36
N SER A 27 26.07 -8.26 8.67
CA SER A 27 26.15 -8.78 7.31
C SER A 27 24.97 -8.34 6.46
N GLU A 28 25.26 -7.87 5.24
CA GLU A 28 24.24 -7.62 4.23
C GLU A 28 23.44 -8.90 3.93
N PRO A 29 22.15 -8.80 3.58
CA PRO A 29 21.37 -9.95 3.14
C PRO A 29 22.02 -10.56 1.90
N ILE A 30 21.90 -11.87 1.74
CA ILE A 30 22.50 -12.55 0.59
C ILE A 30 21.78 -12.06 -0.67
N GLU A 31 22.52 -11.49 -1.63
CA GLU A 31 21.97 -10.89 -2.85
C GLU A 31 21.02 -11.84 -3.60
N ALA A 32 21.32 -13.14 -3.61
CA ALA A 32 20.45 -14.17 -4.18
C ALA A 32 19.10 -14.31 -3.46
N GLU A 33 19.06 -14.15 -2.12
CA GLU A 33 17.82 -14.18 -1.34
C GLU A 33 16.96 -12.94 -1.64
N ILE A 34 17.59 -11.75 -1.75
CA ILE A 34 16.92 -10.51 -2.15
C ILE A 34 16.34 -10.66 -3.56
N GLN A 35 17.13 -11.16 -4.51
CA GLN A 35 16.69 -11.34 -5.89
C GLN A 35 15.52 -12.32 -6.00
N ALA A 36 15.54 -13.42 -5.24
CA ALA A 36 14.44 -14.38 -5.19
C ALA A 36 13.15 -13.73 -4.66
N ALA A 37 13.26 -12.93 -3.59
CA ALA A 37 12.12 -12.20 -3.04
C ALA A 37 11.59 -11.11 -3.98
N ALA A 38 12.48 -10.34 -4.61
CA ALA A 38 12.13 -9.35 -5.62
C ALA A 38 11.38 -9.97 -6.80
N THR A 39 11.77 -11.17 -7.24
CA THR A 39 11.08 -11.89 -8.31
C THR A 39 9.65 -12.27 -7.93
N ILE A 40 9.44 -12.74 -6.69
CA ILE A 40 8.08 -13.02 -6.17
C ILE A 40 7.26 -11.73 -6.10
N TYR A 41 7.87 -10.67 -5.58
CA TYR A 41 7.24 -9.37 -5.46
C TYR A 41 6.78 -8.84 -6.84
N VAL A 42 7.67 -8.79 -7.84
CA VAL A 42 7.34 -8.36 -9.21
C VAL A 42 6.22 -9.22 -9.79
N ARG A 43 6.30 -10.54 -9.59
CA ARG A 43 5.27 -11.46 -10.08
C ARG A 43 3.91 -11.23 -9.42
N ALA A 44 3.87 -10.88 -8.13
CA ALA A 44 2.65 -10.52 -7.44
C ALA A 44 2.08 -9.20 -7.98
N TYR A 45 2.94 -8.21 -8.21
CA TYR A 45 2.58 -6.91 -8.76
C TYR A 45 1.98 -7.03 -10.18
N GLU A 46 2.56 -7.85 -11.05
CA GLU A 46 2.00 -8.15 -12.38
C GLU A 46 0.59 -8.75 -12.29
N LYS A 47 0.38 -9.71 -11.37
CA LYS A 47 -0.95 -10.31 -11.16
C LYS A 47 -1.95 -9.26 -10.69
N LEU A 48 -1.54 -8.37 -9.79
CA LEU A 48 -2.37 -7.28 -9.28
C LEU A 48 -2.76 -6.29 -10.37
N GLN A 49 -1.83 -5.91 -11.25
CA GLN A 49 -2.13 -5.06 -12.41
C GLN A 49 -3.18 -5.67 -13.34
N GLN A 50 -3.22 -7.00 -13.44
CA GLN A 50 -4.19 -7.72 -14.27
C GLN A 50 -5.56 -7.86 -13.60
N THR A 51 -5.60 -8.11 -12.28
CA THR A 51 -6.84 -8.48 -11.60
C THR A 51 -7.56 -7.29 -10.99
N LEU A 52 -6.85 -6.39 -10.30
CA LEU A 52 -7.45 -5.32 -9.50
C LEU A 52 -8.35 -4.37 -10.30
N PRO A 53 -7.99 -3.92 -11.53
CA PRO A 53 -8.83 -2.99 -12.29
C PRO A 53 -10.23 -3.52 -12.61
N SER A 54 -10.41 -4.85 -12.60
CA SER A 54 -11.67 -5.53 -12.90
C SER A 54 -12.36 -6.11 -11.66
N SER A 55 -11.75 -5.97 -10.49
CA SER A 55 -12.28 -6.56 -9.26
C SER A 55 -13.58 -5.86 -8.83
N PRO A 56 -14.66 -6.60 -8.51
CA PRO A 56 -15.91 -6.01 -8.04
C PRO A 56 -15.73 -5.13 -6.79
N SER A 57 -14.76 -5.47 -5.93
CA SER A 57 -14.44 -4.67 -4.74
C SER A 57 -13.86 -3.30 -5.11
N TRP A 58 -13.24 -3.19 -6.28
CA TRP A 58 -12.52 -2.02 -6.79
C TRP A 58 -13.38 -1.12 -7.66
N LEU A 59 -14.42 -1.67 -8.26
CA LEU A 59 -15.29 -0.92 -9.16
C LEU A 59 -16.24 -0.04 -8.36
N LYS A 60 -16.18 1.27 -8.63
CA LYS A 60 -17.22 2.22 -8.24
C LYS A 60 -18.19 2.40 -9.38
N ARG A 61 -19.44 2.62 -9.03
CA ARG A 61 -20.48 3.07 -9.96
C ARG A 61 -20.46 4.60 -10.00
N ASP A 62 -20.59 5.17 -11.19
CA ASP A 62 -20.73 6.61 -11.35
C ASP A 62 -22.09 7.09 -10.81
N ASP A 63 -22.05 8.11 -9.94
CA ASP A 63 -23.24 8.63 -9.25
C ASP A 63 -24.21 9.35 -10.21
N VAL A 64 -23.70 9.84 -11.35
CA VAL A 64 -24.48 10.59 -12.35
C VAL A 64 -24.95 9.66 -13.48
N ASN A 65 -24.16 8.66 -13.83
CA ASN A 65 -24.45 7.63 -14.84
C ASN A 65 -24.30 6.22 -14.25
N PRO A 66 -25.35 5.64 -13.65
CA PRO A 66 -25.30 4.34 -12.96
C PRO A 66 -24.89 3.13 -13.83
N GLU A 67 -24.96 3.25 -15.14
CA GLU A 67 -24.51 2.24 -16.12
C GLU A 67 -22.98 2.21 -16.29
N ILE A 68 -22.27 3.24 -15.80
CA ILE A 68 -20.82 3.34 -15.88
C ILE A 68 -20.21 2.83 -14.56
N THR A 69 -19.28 1.89 -14.70
CA THR A 69 -18.40 1.44 -13.62
C THR A 69 -16.95 1.76 -13.95
N TYR A 70 -16.19 2.22 -12.96
CA TYR A 70 -14.78 2.58 -13.11
C TYR A 70 -13.98 2.16 -11.88
N SER A 71 -12.67 1.95 -12.05
CA SER A 71 -11.74 1.79 -10.92
C SER A 71 -11.16 3.17 -10.58
N PRO A 72 -11.48 3.78 -9.41
CA PRO A 72 -10.92 5.07 -9.00
C PRO A 72 -9.51 4.95 -8.40
N PHE A 73 -8.91 3.76 -8.47
CA PHE A 73 -7.70 3.39 -7.78
C PHE A 73 -6.56 3.20 -8.78
N GLU A 74 -5.43 3.79 -8.46
CA GLU A 74 -4.20 3.62 -9.22
C GLU A 74 -3.21 2.83 -8.38
N LEU A 75 -2.63 1.80 -9.00
CA LEU A 75 -1.49 1.07 -8.45
C LEU A 75 -0.25 1.96 -8.68
N CYS A 76 0.37 2.44 -7.61
CA CYS A 76 1.59 3.22 -7.70
C CYS A 76 2.81 2.33 -7.48
N GLU A 77 3.82 2.48 -8.34
CA GLU A 77 5.01 1.62 -8.36
C GLU A 77 5.89 1.79 -7.11
N GLU A 78 6.43 0.64 -6.69
CA GLU A 78 7.16 0.32 -5.47
C GLU A 78 8.52 1.01 -5.31
N SER A 79 8.94 1.16 -4.06
CA SER A 79 10.34 0.98 -3.68
C SER A 79 10.47 -0.31 -2.86
N LEU A 80 11.54 -1.08 -3.08
CA LEU A 80 12.03 -2.00 -2.06
C LEU A 80 12.28 -1.15 -0.80
N ASP A 81 11.44 -1.30 0.22
CA ASP A 81 11.73 -0.67 1.50
C ASP A 81 12.71 -1.59 2.22
N GLU A 82 13.99 -1.45 1.86
CA GLU A 82 15.11 -2.11 2.55
C GLU A 82 15.21 -1.67 4.02
N ALA A 83 14.44 -0.66 4.42
CA ALA A 83 14.31 -0.27 5.81
C ALA A 83 13.63 -1.40 6.60
N GLU A 84 14.22 -1.70 7.77
CA GLU A 84 13.55 -2.54 8.76
C GLU A 84 12.17 -1.96 9.05
N ILE A 85 11.15 -2.81 8.95
CA ILE A 85 9.81 -2.37 9.33
C ILE A 85 9.81 -2.27 10.85
N GLU A 86 9.64 -1.06 11.36
CA GLU A 86 9.61 -0.80 12.81
C GLU A 86 8.65 -1.77 13.52
N GLY A 87 9.15 -2.40 14.60
CA GLY A 87 8.37 -3.34 15.40
C GLY A 87 8.30 -4.77 14.85
N THR A 88 9.15 -5.15 13.88
CA THR A 88 9.13 -6.49 13.25
C THR A 88 10.42 -7.32 13.41
N ASP A 89 11.25 -7.02 14.42
CA ASP A 89 12.49 -7.76 14.74
C ASP A 89 13.43 -7.96 13.54
N GLY A 90 13.69 -6.88 12.79
CA GLY A 90 14.64 -6.87 11.67
C GLY A 90 14.14 -7.55 10.39
N LEU A 91 12.82 -7.74 10.21
CA LEU A 91 12.27 -8.19 8.93
C LEU A 91 12.44 -7.11 7.85
N LEU A 92 12.78 -7.55 6.64
CA LEU A 92 12.80 -6.71 5.44
C LEU A 92 11.43 -6.75 4.74
N GLY A 93 11.03 -5.62 4.17
CA GLY A 93 9.72 -5.41 3.58
C GLY A 93 9.73 -5.08 2.10
N PHE A 94 8.71 -5.55 1.39
CA PHE A 94 8.32 -5.09 0.06
C PHE A 94 7.00 -4.35 0.21
N SER A 95 6.88 -3.14 -0.35
CA SER A 95 5.72 -2.28 -0.09
C SER A 95 5.12 -1.62 -1.32
N PHE A 96 3.87 -1.95 -1.65
CA PHE A 96 3.17 -1.31 -2.75
C PHE A 96 2.08 -0.39 -2.21
N TRP A 97 1.75 0.63 -3.00
CA TRP A 97 0.79 1.66 -2.62
C TRP A 97 -0.38 1.73 -3.59
N LEU A 98 -1.58 1.84 -3.04
CA LEU A 98 -2.80 2.16 -3.79
C LEU A 98 -3.15 3.61 -3.55
N PHE A 99 -3.20 4.39 -4.61
CA PHE A 99 -3.67 5.76 -4.57
C PHE A 99 -5.17 5.81 -4.90
N SER A 100 -5.92 6.66 -4.20
CA SER A 100 -7.34 6.91 -4.48
C SER A 100 -7.73 8.36 -4.29
N TYR A 101 -8.55 8.88 -5.22
CA TYR A 101 -9.30 10.13 -5.04
C TYR A 101 -10.61 9.94 -4.25
N HIS A 102 -10.89 8.73 -3.77
CA HIS A 102 -12.05 8.42 -2.96
C HIS A 102 -11.60 7.89 -1.60
N LYS A 103 -12.40 8.18 -0.57
CA LYS A 103 -12.17 7.57 0.73
C LYS A 103 -12.45 6.09 0.63
N VAL A 104 -11.49 5.28 1.05
CA VAL A 104 -11.60 3.83 1.11
C VAL A 104 -12.13 3.45 2.48
N GLU A 105 -13.34 2.89 2.50
CA GLU A 105 -13.98 2.48 3.75
C GLU A 105 -13.39 1.16 4.26
N ALA A 106 -13.56 0.89 5.55
CA ALA A 106 -12.93 -0.27 6.20
C ALA A 106 -13.26 -1.62 5.53
N ALA A 107 -14.48 -1.79 5.02
CA ALA A 107 -14.90 -2.99 4.32
C ALA A 107 -14.15 -3.18 2.99
N GLU A 108 -13.87 -2.09 2.28
CA GLU A 108 -13.14 -2.08 1.01
C GLU A 108 -11.66 -2.37 1.27
N VAL A 109 -11.07 -1.77 2.31
CA VAL A 109 -9.70 -2.10 2.75
C VAL A 109 -9.56 -3.60 3.06
N LEU A 110 -10.55 -4.21 3.72
CA LEU A 110 -10.52 -5.64 4.04
C LEU A 110 -10.61 -6.51 2.80
N ALA A 111 -11.48 -6.17 1.84
CA ALA A 111 -11.61 -6.88 0.58
C ALA A 111 -10.31 -6.79 -0.24
N PHE A 112 -9.75 -5.58 -0.36
CA PHE A 112 -8.48 -5.34 -1.05
C PHE A 112 -7.34 -6.12 -0.42
N ARG A 113 -7.27 -6.13 0.91
CA ARG A 113 -6.27 -6.92 1.64
C ARG A 113 -6.32 -8.39 1.24
N GLN A 114 -7.50 -8.99 1.09
CA GLN A 114 -7.62 -10.40 0.73
C GLN A 114 -7.15 -10.68 -0.70
N GLU A 115 -7.54 -9.83 -1.65
CA GLU A 115 -7.12 -9.96 -3.06
C GLU A 115 -5.60 -9.81 -3.21
N VAL A 116 -5.03 -8.84 -2.49
CA VAL A 116 -3.61 -8.59 -2.44
C VAL A 116 -2.85 -9.78 -1.85
N ILE A 117 -3.27 -10.27 -0.67
CA ILE A 117 -2.68 -11.47 -0.06
C ILE A 117 -2.75 -12.66 -1.04
N SER A 118 -3.88 -12.81 -1.73
CA SER A 118 -4.06 -13.90 -2.70
C SER A 118 -3.08 -13.79 -3.87
N ALA A 119 -2.84 -12.60 -4.40
CA ALA A 119 -1.87 -12.39 -5.48
C ALA A 119 -0.43 -12.70 -5.04
N PHE A 120 -0.03 -12.23 -3.86
CA PHE A 120 1.29 -12.51 -3.29
C PHE A 120 1.49 -14.00 -3.00
N ASN A 121 0.49 -14.65 -2.42
CA ASN A 121 0.55 -16.10 -2.17
C ASN A 121 0.62 -16.90 -3.47
N ALA A 122 -0.15 -16.52 -4.50
CA ALA A 122 -0.11 -17.18 -5.80
C ALA A 122 1.26 -17.02 -6.48
N ALA A 123 1.85 -15.82 -6.44
CA ALA A 123 3.19 -15.57 -6.96
C ALA A 123 4.27 -16.35 -6.20
N ALA A 124 4.17 -16.38 -4.86
CA ALA A 124 5.09 -17.14 -4.02
C ALA A 124 5.02 -18.65 -4.31
N VAL A 125 3.82 -19.23 -4.40
CA VAL A 125 3.63 -20.65 -4.75
C VAL A 125 4.19 -20.97 -6.14
N GLU A 126 3.93 -20.12 -7.14
CA GLU A 126 4.43 -20.28 -8.51
C GLU A 126 5.96 -20.34 -8.56
N LEU A 127 6.64 -19.57 -7.70
CA LEU A 127 8.09 -19.41 -7.69
C LEU A 127 8.78 -20.19 -6.55
N GLY A 128 8.05 -21.05 -5.84
CA GLY A 128 8.60 -21.91 -4.79
C GLY A 128 9.02 -21.20 -3.51
N GLY A 129 8.38 -20.07 -3.17
CA GLY A 129 8.65 -19.28 -1.97
C GLY A 129 7.42 -19.08 -1.08
N GLN A 130 7.51 -18.08 -0.20
CA GLN A 130 6.44 -17.67 0.71
C GLN A 130 6.34 -16.14 0.78
N ALA A 131 5.13 -15.62 0.98
CA ALA A 131 4.88 -14.21 1.22
C ALA A 131 3.96 -14.06 2.44
N GLN A 132 4.30 -13.13 3.33
CA GLN A 132 3.54 -12.83 4.53
C GLN A 132 3.24 -11.35 4.57
N LEU A 133 1.95 -10.98 4.58
CA LEU A 133 1.55 -9.62 4.88
C LEU A 133 1.87 -9.30 6.34
N ILE A 134 2.63 -8.24 6.58
CA ILE A 134 3.08 -7.85 7.92
C ILE A 134 2.51 -6.50 8.38
N ARG A 135 2.16 -5.60 7.45
CA ARG A 135 1.54 -4.32 7.79
C ARG A 135 0.62 -3.82 6.67
N VAL A 136 -0.46 -3.15 7.07
CA VAL A 136 -1.28 -2.32 6.18
C VAL A 136 -1.30 -0.93 6.79
N GLU A 137 -1.05 0.09 5.97
CA GLU A 137 -1.05 1.49 6.36
C GLU A 137 -2.02 2.27 5.50
N ALA A 138 -2.72 3.23 6.09
CA ALA A 138 -3.57 4.17 5.36
C ALA A 138 -3.11 5.60 5.65
N ARG A 139 -2.77 6.35 4.61
CA ARG A 139 -2.47 7.79 4.67
C ARG A 139 -3.62 8.54 4.01
N VAL A 140 -4.28 9.39 4.78
CA VAL A 140 -5.37 10.25 4.27
C VAL A 140 -4.85 11.67 4.19
N THR A 141 -4.98 12.29 3.02
CA THR A 141 -4.66 13.69 2.80
C THR A 141 -5.95 14.50 2.76
N GLU A 142 -6.03 15.49 3.64
CA GLU A 142 -7.15 16.43 3.72
C GLU A 142 -6.72 17.85 3.31
N GLU A 143 -7.70 18.66 2.90
CA GLU A 143 -7.52 20.07 2.61
C GLU A 143 -7.30 20.86 3.90
N VAL A 144 -6.23 21.66 3.92
CA VAL A 144 -6.00 22.61 5.01
C VAL A 144 -7.03 23.73 4.89
N THR A 145 -8.04 23.71 5.75
CA THR A 145 -9.11 24.71 5.75
C THR A 145 -8.80 25.95 6.59
N GLN A 146 -7.79 25.89 7.46
CA GLN A 146 -7.41 26.98 8.32
C GLN A 146 -5.90 26.98 8.58
N THR A 147 -5.26 28.12 8.30
CA THR A 147 -3.87 28.39 8.65
C THR A 147 -3.86 29.49 9.71
N SER A 148 -3.22 29.25 10.85
CA SER A 148 -3.01 30.27 11.88
C SER A 148 -1.53 30.64 11.90
N VAL A 149 -1.25 31.94 11.84
CA VAL A 149 0.09 32.47 12.07
C VAL A 149 0.28 32.54 13.59
N VAL A 150 1.27 31.80 14.09
CA VAL A 150 1.70 31.92 15.49
C VAL A 150 2.86 32.89 15.50
N ASP A 151 2.63 34.10 16.04
CA ASP A 151 3.71 35.03 16.31
C ASP A 151 4.55 34.45 17.45
N LEU A 152 5.80 34.08 17.14
CA LEU A 152 6.77 33.70 18.15
C LEU A 152 7.32 35.01 18.73
N GLU A 153 6.94 35.34 19.96
CA GLU A 153 7.61 36.44 20.65
C GLU A 153 9.11 36.14 20.72
N PRO A 154 9.98 37.10 20.37
CA PRO A 154 11.41 36.90 20.51
C PRO A 154 11.70 36.66 21.99
N ASN A 155 12.38 35.55 22.30
CA ASN A 155 12.82 35.20 23.65
C ASN A 155 13.36 36.44 24.35
N SER A 156 12.61 36.93 25.34
CA SER A 156 13.07 37.96 26.24
C SER A 156 14.19 37.35 27.07
N ARG A 157 15.40 37.86 26.83
CA ARG A 157 16.71 37.53 27.40
C ARG A 157 16.72 36.94 28.80
#